data_AF-A0A496XMN1-F1
#
_entry.id   AF-A0A496XMN1-F1
#
_cell.length_a   1.000
_cell.length_b   1.000
_cell.length_c   1.000
_cell.angle_alpha   90.00
_cell.angle_beta   90.00
_cell.angle_gamma   90.00
#
_symmetry.space_group_name_H-M   'P 1'
#
loop_
_entity.id
_entity.type
_entity.pdbx_description
1 polymer ?
#
loop_
_entity_poly.entity_id
_entity_poly.type
_entity_poly.pdbx_seq_one_letter_code
_entity_poly.pdbx_strand_id
1 'polypeptide(L)'
;MMRFLFILLFYFCSGIPAYSEDNPFPQWFTPELAKLKTMEEFIRIQKKSSENVFYHIQKIEIKEIMYNVGSNVFEGNIVFTSKECSKKTFVVMWFADACDDQECPLMVIGETLCEDKESD
;
A
#
# COMPACT_ATOMS: atom_id res chain seq x y z
N MET A 1 -23.65 38.44 30.37
CA MET A 1 -23.63 37.38 29.35
C MET A 1 -22.25 37.27 28.66
N MET A 2 -21.16 37.30 29.44
CA MET A 2 -19.78 37.43 28.92
C MET A 2 -18.85 36.28 29.35
N ARG A 3 -19.29 35.42 30.28
CA ARG A 3 -18.50 34.28 30.80
C ARG A 3 -18.54 33.05 29.90
N PHE A 4 -19.57 32.89 29.07
CA PHE A 4 -19.68 31.75 28.14
C PHE A 4 -18.72 31.84 26.95
N LEU A 5 -18.27 33.05 26.60
CA LEU A 5 -17.37 33.25 25.45
C LEU A 5 -15.95 32.71 25.70
N PHE A 6 -15.50 32.71 26.96
CA PHE A 6 -14.17 32.21 27.34
C PHE A 6 -14.08 30.67 27.34
N ILE A 7 -15.18 29.97 27.61
CA ILE A 7 -15.20 28.50 27.65
C ILE A 7 -15.08 27.91 26.24
N LEU A 8 -15.71 28.55 25.24
CA LEU A 8 -15.62 28.15 23.83
C LEU A 8 -14.20 28.33 23.25
N LEU A 9 -13.51 29.42 23.62
CA LEU A 9 -12.12 29.66 23.22
C LEU A 9 -11.15 28.63 23.80
N PHE A 10 -11.40 28.16 25.03
CA PHE A 10 -10.58 27.12 25.65
C PHE A 10 -10.73 25.76 24.93
N TYR A 11 -11.93 25.45 24.44
CA TYR A 11 -12.22 24.23 23.68
C TYR A 11 -11.56 24.19 22.29
N PHE A 12 -11.33 25.36 21.66
CA PHE A 12 -10.59 25.45 20.40
C PHE A 12 -9.07 25.49 20.57
N CYS A 13 -8.57 25.94 21.74
CA CYS A 13 -7.14 25.97 22.05
C CYS A 13 -6.62 24.69 22.73
N SER A 14 -7.48 23.85 23.30
CA SER A 14 -7.13 22.48 23.64
C SER A 14 -7.05 21.70 22.34
N GLY A 15 -5.91 21.83 21.65
CA GLY A 15 -5.60 21.06 20.46
C GLY A 15 -5.99 19.62 20.71
N ILE A 16 -6.85 19.09 19.84
CA ILE A 16 -7.16 17.66 19.81
C ILE A 16 -5.78 16.98 19.82
N PRO A 17 -5.43 16.18 20.84
CA PRO A 17 -4.22 15.40 20.77
C PRO A 17 -4.38 14.51 19.54
N ALA A 18 -3.72 14.89 18.45
CA ALA A 18 -3.59 14.05 17.29
C ALA A 18 -2.72 12.88 17.78
N TYR A 19 -3.39 11.81 18.19
CA TYR A 19 -2.76 10.52 18.40
C TYR A 19 -2.23 10.08 17.03
N SER A 20 -1.00 10.46 16.69
CA SER A 20 -0.19 9.65 15.78
C SER A 20 0.57 8.69 16.68
N GLU A 21 -0.10 7.63 17.12
CA GLU A 21 0.66 6.48 17.58
C GLU A 21 1.42 5.98 16.35
N ASP A 22 2.74 6.16 16.38
CA ASP A 22 3.63 5.45 15.47
C ASP A 22 3.35 3.96 15.70
N ASN A 23 2.56 3.35 14.83
CA ASN A 23 2.28 1.92 14.92
C ASN A 23 3.32 1.23 14.02
N PRO A 24 4.39 0.65 14.60
CA PRO A 24 5.40 0.00 13.80
C PRO A 24 4.86 -1.32 13.26
N PHE A 25 5.42 -1.79 12.15
CA PHE A 25 5.19 -3.17 11.74
C PHE A 25 5.66 -4.16 12.81
N PRO A 26 4.99 -5.32 12.95
CA PRO A 26 5.53 -6.42 13.75
C PRO A 26 6.95 -6.77 13.30
N GLN A 27 7.82 -7.14 14.24
CA GLN A 27 9.24 -7.42 13.95
C GLN A 27 9.45 -8.53 12.90
N TRP A 28 8.48 -9.42 12.75
CA TRP A 28 8.52 -10.50 11.77
C TRP A 28 8.19 -10.02 10.34
N PHE A 29 7.51 -8.87 10.18
CA PHE A 29 7.15 -8.32 8.88
C PHE A 29 8.19 -7.31 8.40
N THR A 30 9.26 -7.82 7.80
CA THR A 30 10.38 -7.01 7.32
C THR A 30 10.17 -6.48 5.88
N PRO A 31 10.92 -5.46 5.44
CA PRO A 31 10.91 -5.02 4.05
C PRO A 31 11.22 -6.14 3.03
N GLU A 32 12.09 -7.09 3.37
CA GLU A 32 12.40 -8.25 2.53
C GLU A 32 11.20 -9.19 2.41
N LEU A 33 10.47 -9.40 3.50
CA LEU A 33 9.24 -10.20 3.46
C LEU A 33 8.16 -9.49 2.64
N ALA A 34 7.99 -8.19 2.80
CA ALA A 34 7.09 -7.38 1.99
C ALA A 34 7.46 -7.48 0.49
N LYS A 35 8.76 -7.45 0.15
CA LYS A 35 9.26 -7.66 -1.22
C LYS A 35 8.87 -9.02 -1.76
N LEU A 36 9.09 -10.08 -1.00
CA LEU A 36 8.73 -11.44 -1.39
C LEU A 36 7.21 -11.57 -1.61
N LYS A 37 6.41 -11.06 -0.67
CA LYS A 37 4.95 -11.03 -0.76
C LYS A 37 4.45 -10.23 -1.97
N THR A 38 5.09 -9.12 -2.31
CA THR A 38 4.82 -8.34 -3.53
C THR A 38 4.97 -9.21 -4.78
N MET A 39 6.05 -9.99 -4.86
CA MET A 39 6.32 -10.87 -6.01
C MET A 39 5.33 -12.03 -6.09
N GLU A 40 5.05 -12.69 -4.96
CA GLU A 40 4.07 -13.77 -4.88
C GLU A 40 2.71 -13.30 -5.41
N GLU A 41 2.28 -12.13 -4.97
CA GLU A 41 1.00 -11.56 -5.34
C GLU A 41 0.94 -11.14 -6.81
N PHE A 42 2.00 -10.52 -7.31
CA PHE A 42 2.13 -10.22 -8.74
C PHE A 42 2.00 -11.48 -9.60
N ILE A 43 2.75 -12.54 -9.29
CA ILE A 43 2.69 -13.81 -10.02
C ILE A 43 1.29 -14.41 -9.94
N ARG A 44 0.66 -14.38 -8.75
CA ARG A 44 -0.70 -14.89 -8.53
C ARG A 44 -1.72 -14.19 -9.42
N ILE A 45 -1.66 -12.87 -9.50
CA ILE A 45 -2.57 -12.06 -10.34
C ILE A 45 -2.30 -12.32 -11.82
N GLN A 46 -1.03 -12.29 -12.25
CA GLN A 46 -0.69 -12.52 -13.65
C GLN A 46 -1.09 -13.92 -14.13
N LYS A 47 -0.94 -14.95 -13.29
CA LYS A 47 -1.37 -16.33 -13.60
C LYS A 47 -2.89 -16.44 -13.82
N LYS A 48 -3.69 -15.60 -13.15
CA LYS A 48 -5.14 -15.55 -13.38
C LYS A 48 -5.50 -14.86 -14.69
N SER A 49 -4.68 -13.92 -15.14
CA SER A 49 -4.97 -13.11 -16.32
C SER A 49 -4.78 -13.86 -17.63
N SER A 50 -3.82 -14.78 -17.72
CA SER A 50 -3.56 -15.57 -18.95
C SER A 50 -2.55 -16.68 -18.70
N GLU A 51 -2.74 -17.84 -19.35
CA GLU A 51 -1.87 -19.01 -19.14
C GLU A 51 -0.47 -18.87 -19.78
N ASN A 52 -0.20 -17.85 -20.60
CA ASN A 52 1.04 -17.77 -21.40
C ASN A 52 1.58 -16.34 -21.62
N VAL A 53 1.34 -15.37 -20.72
CA VAL A 53 1.97 -14.04 -20.87
C VAL A 53 3.35 -14.02 -20.21
N PHE A 54 4.35 -13.62 -21.01
CA PHE A 54 5.70 -13.36 -20.54
C PHE A 54 5.81 -11.91 -20.06
N TYR A 55 6.31 -11.73 -18.84
CA TYR A 55 6.54 -10.43 -18.24
C TYR A 55 8.04 -10.25 -18.00
N HIS A 56 8.58 -9.09 -18.39
CA HIS A 56 9.90 -8.64 -18.00
C HIS A 56 9.77 -7.71 -16.80
N ILE A 57 10.23 -8.15 -15.63
CA ILE A 57 10.32 -7.32 -14.43
C ILE A 57 11.55 -6.42 -14.56
N GLN A 58 11.33 -5.11 -14.65
CA GLN A 58 12.40 -4.12 -14.75
C GLN A 58 12.92 -3.72 -13.37
N LYS A 59 11.99 -3.58 -12.41
CA LYS A 59 12.30 -3.07 -11.08
C LYS A 59 11.31 -3.59 -10.06
N ILE A 60 11.81 -3.87 -8.86
CA ILE A 60 11.01 -4.17 -7.67
C ILE A 60 11.49 -3.23 -6.58
N GLU A 61 10.58 -2.42 -6.03
CA GLU A 61 10.86 -1.48 -4.96
C GLU A 61 9.91 -1.70 -3.79
N ILE A 62 10.46 -1.65 -2.58
CA ILE A 62 9.69 -1.52 -1.35
C ILE A 62 10.02 -0.15 -0.77
N LYS A 63 8.98 0.62 -0.44
CA LYS A 63 9.11 1.89 0.25
C LYS A 63 8.34 1.82 1.55
N GLU A 64 8.92 2.36 2.61
CA GLU A 64 8.20 2.66 3.83
C GLU A 64 7.73 4.12 3.76
N ILE A 65 6.42 4.33 3.85
CA ILE A 65 5.79 5.65 3.76
C ILE A 65 4.80 5.82 4.90
N MET A 66 4.55 7.07 5.30
CA MET A 66 3.48 7.41 6.22
C MET A 66 2.26 7.84 5.40
N TYR A 67 1.16 7.09 5.51
CA TYR A 67 -0.08 7.37 4.78
C TYR A 67 -0.95 8.39 5.54
N ASN A 68 -1.88 9.07 4.86
CA ASN A 68 -2.61 10.29 5.28
C ASN A 68 -3.28 10.32 6.67
N VAL A 69 -3.30 9.19 7.39
CA VAL A 69 -3.81 9.04 8.76
C VAL A 69 -2.72 8.78 9.81
N GLY A 70 -1.45 8.90 9.44
CA GLY A 70 -0.30 8.61 10.33
C GLY A 70 0.12 7.13 10.36
N SER A 71 -0.53 6.28 9.56
CA SER A 71 -0.22 4.85 9.50
C SER A 71 1.07 4.59 8.73
N ASN A 72 1.97 3.77 9.30
CA ASN A 72 3.15 3.28 8.59
C ASN A 72 2.72 2.22 7.55
N VAL A 73 3.20 2.39 6.33
CA VAL A 73 2.85 1.53 5.21
C VAL A 73 4.10 1.06 4.48
N PHE A 74 4.16 -0.24 4.21
CA PHE A 74 5.04 -0.75 3.16
C PHE A 74 4.29 -0.72 1.83
N GLU A 75 4.84 -0.01 0.85
CA GLU A 75 4.35 0.06 -0.52
C GLU A 75 5.28 -0.76 -1.43
N GLY A 76 4.78 -1.87 -1.95
CA GLY A 76 5.46 -2.73 -2.90
C GLY A 76 5.11 -2.38 -4.34
N ASN A 77 6.12 -2.04 -5.12
CA ASN A 77 5.99 -1.64 -6.51
C ASN A 77 6.76 -2.60 -7.42
N ILE A 78 6.10 -3.14 -8.44
CA ILE A 78 6.76 -3.90 -9.52
C ILE A 78 6.55 -3.16 -10.84
N VAL A 79 7.64 -2.66 -11.42
CA VAL A 79 7.64 -2.10 -12.77
C VAL A 79 7.92 -3.23 -13.75
N PHE A 80 6.98 -3.47 -14.66
CA PHE A 80 7.07 -4.57 -15.60
C PHE A 80 6.66 -4.15 -17.02
N THR A 81 7.00 -5.01 -17.97
CA THR A 81 6.60 -4.89 -19.39
C THR A 81 6.18 -6.26 -19.88
N SER A 82 5.08 -6.33 -20.62
CA SER A 82 4.67 -7.50 -21.39
C SER A 82 4.55 -7.11 -22.87
N LYS A 83 4.09 -8.05 -23.70
CA LYS A 83 3.78 -7.77 -25.11
C LYS A 83 2.68 -6.72 -25.28
N GLU A 84 1.64 -6.73 -24.44
CA GLU A 84 0.48 -5.84 -24.55
C GLU A 84 0.68 -4.49 -23.85
N CYS A 85 1.64 -4.39 -22.94
CA CYS A 85 1.78 -3.22 -22.08
C CYS A 85 3.24 -2.91 -21.75
N SER A 86 3.60 -1.63 -21.88
CA SER A 86 4.95 -1.12 -21.60
C SER A 86 4.96 -0.28 -20.32
N LYS A 87 5.93 -0.55 -19.44
CA LYS A 87 6.19 0.18 -18.18
C LYS A 87 4.97 0.36 -17.30
N LYS A 88 4.24 -0.72 -17.04
CA LYS A 88 3.16 -0.73 -16.04
C LYS A 88 3.75 -0.95 -14.65
N THR A 89 3.06 -0.42 -13.64
CA THR A 89 3.43 -0.58 -12.24
C THR A 89 2.32 -1.33 -11.52
N PHE A 90 2.67 -2.48 -10.96
CA PHE A 90 1.83 -3.18 -10.00
C PHE A 90 2.12 -2.65 -8.60
N VAL A 91 1.07 -2.29 -7.84
CA VAL A 91 1.19 -1.68 -6.52
C VAL A 91 0.37 -2.45 -5.48
N VAL A 92 1.03 -2.83 -4.40
CA VAL A 92 0.43 -3.41 -3.19
C VAL A 92 0.88 -2.66 -1.96
N MET A 93 0.02 -2.62 -0.95
CA MET A 93 0.28 -1.93 0.31
C MET A 93 -0.04 -2.85 1.49
N TRP A 94 0.76 -2.72 2.54
CA TRP A 94 0.51 -3.30 3.85
C TRP A 94 0.44 -2.16 4.86
N PHE A 95 -0.53 -2.19 5.75
CA PHE A 95 -0.71 -1.18 6.79
C PHE A 95 -0.30 -1.80 8.12
N ALA A 96 0.59 -1.13 8.86
CA ALA A 96 1.02 -1.63 10.17
C ALA A 96 -0.17 -1.85 11.13
N ASP A 97 -1.16 -0.94 11.08
CA ASP A 97 -2.38 -1.02 11.90
C ASP A 97 -3.28 -2.22 11.58
N ALA A 98 -3.12 -2.83 10.41
CA ALA A 98 -3.89 -3.99 10.00
C ALA A 98 -3.16 -5.31 10.29
N CYS A 99 -1.89 -5.24 10.69
CA CYS A 99 -1.10 -6.41 11.03
C CYS A 99 -1.38 -6.86 12.47
N ASP A 100 -1.33 -8.17 12.69
CA ASP A 100 -1.31 -8.78 14.00
C ASP A 100 -0.02 -9.62 14.21
N ASP A 101 0.03 -10.43 15.26
CA ASP A 101 1.20 -11.25 15.58
C ASP A 101 1.44 -12.40 14.58
N GLN A 102 0.52 -12.66 13.65
CA GLN A 102 0.54 -13.81 12.74
C GLN A 102 0.35 -13.45 11.27
N GLU A 103 -0.34 -12.37 10.96
CA GLU A 103 -0.71 -11.97 9.62
C GLU A 103 -0.58 -10.45 9.39
N CYS A 104 -0.21 -10.10 8.15
CA CYS A 104 -0.23 -8.73 7.65
C CYS A 104 -1.05 -8.75 6.36
N PRO A 105 -2.33 -8.35 6.40
CA PRO A 105 -3.20 -8.40 5.23
C PRO A 105 -2.69 -7.43 4.16
N LEU A 106 -2.71 -7.89 2.91
CA LEU A 106 -2.29 -7.11 1.75
C LEU A 106 -3.48 -6.35 1.15
N MET A 107 -3.24 -5.13 0.68
CA MET A 107 -4.19 -4.34 -0.09
C MET A 107 -3.64 -4.09 -1.49
N VAL A 108 -4.32 -4.58 -2.53
CA VAL A 108 -3.98 -4.28 -3.93
C VAL A 108 -4.62 -2.95 -4.30
N ILE A 109 -3.80 -1.95 -4.63
CA ILE A 109 -4.30 -0.58 -4.92
C ILE A 109 -4.35 -0.31 -6.42
N GLY A 110 -3.53 -1.00 -7.21
CA GLY A 110 -3.50 -0.85 -8.66
C GLY A 110 -3.34 -2.18 -9.37
N GLU A 111 -4.45 -2.75 -9.82
CA GLU A 111 -4.45 -3.71 -10.92
C GLU A 111 -4.46 -2.91 -12.22
N THR A 112 -3.30 -2.74 -12.86
CA THR A 112 -3.34 -2.46 -14.29
C THR A 112 -3.13 -3.78 -14.99
N LEU A 113 -4.18 -4.60 -15.04
CA LEU A 113 -4.23 -5.69 -16.00
C LEU A 113 -4.05 -5.06 -17.38
N CYS A 114 -3.21 -5.68 -18.19
CA CYS A 114 -3.05 -5.24 -19.56
C CYS A 114 -4.33 -5.69 -20.25
N GLU A 115 -5.31 -4.80 -20.33
CA GLU A 115 -6.54 -5.08 -21.06
C GLU A 115 -6.14 -5.44 -22.49
N ASP A 116 -6.56 -6.63 -22.92
CA ASP A 116 -6.42 -7.05 -24.30
C ASP A 116 -7.00 -5.94 -25.18
N LYS A 117 -6.17 -5.37 -26.04
CA LYS A 117 -6.71 -4.60 -27.16
C LYS A 117 -7.45 -5.61 -28.02
N GLU A 118 -8.78 -5.69 -27.88
CA GLU A 118 -9.65 -6.26 -28.89
C GLU A 118 -9.27 -5.58 -30.22
N SER A 119 -8.64 -6.37 -31.09
CA SER A 119 -8.20 -5.94 -32.40
C SER A 119 -9.42 -5.86 -33.31
N ASP A 120 -9.90 -4.64 -33.56
CA ASP A 120 -10.73 -4.30 -34.73
C ASP A 120 -9.93 -4.44 -36.04
#